data_AF-A0AAN5D4K1-F1
#
_entry.id   AF-A0AAN5D4K1-F1
#
_cell.length_a   1.000
_cell.length_b   1.000
_cell.length_c   1.000
_cell.angle_alpha   90.00
_cell.angle_beta   90.00
_cell.angle_gamma   90.00
#
_symmetry.space_group_name_H-M   'P 1'
#
loop_
_entity.id
_entity.type
_entity.pdbx_description
1 polymer ?
#
loop_
_entity_poly.entity_id
_entity_poly.type
_entity_poly.pdbx_seq_one_letter_code
_entity_poly.pdbx_strand_id
1 'polypeptide(L)'
;TSTCIFFKDKKNELKGPFTERQVLEWYRKGLFKNSFPFYFMKSDSSPDDSTSSFTLDELCNRNGIGAPFSLPSDVPSHEKIRAETEQRLCSIEEEIRSLRVKCEEVLRVKERIEKMEK
;
A
#
# COMPACT_ATOMS: atom_id res chain seq x y z
N THR A 1 2.88 18.36 6.32
CA THR A 1 4.23 18.66 5.80
C THR A 1 4.59 17.54 4.86
N SER A 2 4.89 17.86 3.61
CA SER A 2 5.26 16.85 2.61
C SER A 2 6.67 16.36 2.89
N THR A 3 6.89 15.04 2.86
CA THR A 3 8.22 14.47 3.01
C THR A 3 9.03 14.69 1.74
N CYS A 4 10.26 15.17 1.92
CA CYS A 4 11.23 15.35 0.86
C CYS A 4 12.34 14.30 0.96
N ILE A 5 12.79 13.81 -0.19
CA ILE A 5 13.83 12.79 -0.31
C ILE A 5 15.10 13.42 -0.85
N PHE A 6 16.22 13.11 -0.21
CA PHE A 6 17.55 13.45 -0.69
C PHE A 6 18.37 12.18 -0.89
N PHE A 7 19.39 12.23 -1.74
CA PHE A 7 20.39 11.17 -1.87
C PHE A 7 21.75 11.76 -2.27
N LYS A 8 22.83 11.03 -2.00
CA LYS A 8 24.17 11.39 -2.52
C LYS A 8 24.44 10.64 -3.81
N ASP A 9 24.92 11.34 -4.83
CA ASP A 9 25.26 10.72 -6.10
C ASP A 9 26.64 10.04 -6.08
N LYS A 10 27.10 9.53 -7.24
CA LYS A 10 28.41 8.86 -7.37
C LYS A 10 29.60 9.76 -7.06
N LYS A 11 29.43 11.09 -7.07
CA LYS A 11 30.45 12.08 -6.70
C LYS A 11 30.34 12.51 -5.24
N ASN A 12 29.49 11.85 -4.45
CA ASN A 12 29.17 12.20 -3.08
C ASN A 12 28.50 13.58 -2.94
N GLU A 13 27.90 14.09 -4.01
CA GLU A 13 27.16 15.35 -3.99
C GLU A 13 25.73 15.10 -3.53
N LEU A 14 25.26 15.90 -2.57
CA LEU A 14 23.88 15.85 -2.09
C LEU A 14 22.93 16.39 -3.18
N LYS A 15 21.90 15.60 -3.51
CA LYS A 15 20.84 15.95 -4.45
C LYS A 15 19.49 15.97 -3.71
N GLY A 16 18.67 16.96 -3.99
CA GLY A 16 17.33 17.14 -3.43
C GLY A 16 17.07 18.61 -3.04
N PRO A 17 15.90 18.92 -2.45
CA PRO A 17 14.82 17.98 -2.11
C PRO A 17 14.07 17.46 -3.35
N PHE A 18 13.66 16.20 -3.33
CA PHE A 18 12.79 15.61 -4.34
C PHE A 18 11.54 15.01 -3.72
N THR A 19 10.47 14.98 -4.50
CA THR A 19 9.24 14.26 -4.13
C THR A 19 9.42 12.75 -4.31
N GLU A 20 8.63 11.96 -3.57
CA GLU A 20 8.57 10.51 -3.73
C GLU A 20 8.33 10.11 -5.20
N ARG A 21 7.42 10.82 -5.88
CA ARG A 21 7.08 10.57 -7.28
C ARG A 21 8.29 10.69 -8.21
N GLN A 22 9.12 11.72 -8.03
CA GLN A 22 10.32 11.94 -8.86
C GLN A 22 11.34 10.83 -8.65
N VAL A 23 11.62 10.48 -7.39
CA VAL A 23 12.59 9.44 -7.06
C VAL A 23 12.11 8.07 -7.52
N LEU A 24 10.81 7.77 -7.38
CA LEU A 24 10.21 6.54 -7.87
C LEU A 24 10.33 6.40 -9.39
N GLU A 25 10.16 7.48 -10.15
CA GLU A 25 10.35 7.47 -11.60
C GLU A 25 11.80 7.11 -11.98
N TRP A 26 12.79 7.66 -11.27
CA TRP A 26 14.20 7.34 -11.50
C TRP A 26 14.57 5.91 -11.08
N TYR A 27 13.98 5.41 -10.00
CA TYR A 27 14.11 4.02 -9.59
C TYR A 27 13.59 3.06 -10.66
N ARG A 28 12.40 3.34 -11.23
CA ARG A 28 11.82 2.54 -12.33
C ARG A 28 12.69 2.57 -13.59
N LYS A 29 13.49 3.61 -13.80
CA LYS A 29 14.49 3.71 -14.87
C LYS A 29 15.82 3.00 -14.54
N GLY A 30 15.95 2.38 -13.37
CA GLY A 30 17.15 1.66 -12.95
C GLY A 30 18.34 2.56 -12.61
N LEU A 31 18.09 3.82 -12.21
CA LEU A 31 19.17 4.79 -11.96
C LEU A 31 19.89 4.60 -10.62
N PHE A 32 19.33 3.81 -9.71
CA PHE A 32 19.87 3.59 -8.37
C PHE A 32 20.39 2.17 -8.20
N LYS A 33 21.50 2.03 -7.45
CA LYS A 33 21.98 0.73 -6.98
C LYS A 33 21.40 0.43 -5.60
N ASN A 34 21.34 -0.84 -5.21
CA ASN A 34 20.83 -1.28 -3.91
C ASN A 34 21.51 -0.58 -2.72
N SER A 35 22.79 -0.24 -2.85
CA SER A 35 23.58 0.45 -1.81
C SER A 35 23.42 1.97 -1.77
N PHE A 36 22.54 2.58 -2.60
CA PHE A 36 22.37 4.04 -2.61
C PHE A 36 21.73 4.54 -1.32
N PRO A 37 22.32 5.51 -0.61
CA PRO A 37 21.73 6.08 0.60
C PRO A 37 20.68 7.14 0.25
N PHE A 38 19.51 7.02 0.87
CA PHE A 38 18.40 7.95 0.81
C PHE A 38 18.11 8.54 2.18
N TYR A 39 17.83 9.83 2.22
CA TYR A 39 17.50 10.59 3.42
C TYR A 39 16.07 11.12 3.27
N PHE A 40 15.28 11.02 4.34
CA PHE A 40 13.89 11.44 4.35
C PHE A 40 13.71 12.57 5.37
N MET A 41 13.30 13.74 4.88
CA MET A 41 13.14 14.95 5.70
C MET A 41 11.68 15.41 5.70
N LYS A 42 11.19 15.95 6.82
CA LYS A 42 9.83 16.51 6.94
C LYS A 42 9.71 17.95 6.40
N SER A 43 10.82 18.51 5.94
CA SER A 43 10.98 19.87 5.44
C SER A 43 12.06 19.88 4.36
N ASP A 44 12.17 21.00 3.63
CA ASP A 44 13.22 21.22 2.62
C ASP A 44 14.61 21.45 3.22
N SER A 45 14.76 21.23 4.54
CA SER A 45 16.03 21.27 5.24
C SER A 45 16.94 20.15 4.73
N SER A 46 18.16 20.51 4.34
CA SER A 46 19.16 19.53 3.92
C SER A 46 19.54 18.59 5.07
N PRO A 47 19.75 17.29 4.82
CA PRO A 47 20.32 16.38 5.81
C PRO A 47 21.71 16.83 6.25
N ASP A 48 21.98 16.67 7.53
CA ASP A 48 23.31 16.84 8.12
C ASP A 48 24.04 15.48 8.23
N ASP A 49 25.28 15.48 8.70
CA ASP A 49 26.08 14.27 8.83
C ASP A 49 25.56 13.29 9.90
N SER A 50 24.66 13.74 10.78
CA SER A 50 24.00 12.91 11.79
C SER A 50 22.68 12.32 11.33
N THR A 51 22.19 12.74 10.15
CA THR A 51 20.90 12.32 9.63
C THR A 51 20.97 10.87 9.16
N SER A 52 20.15 10.01 9.78
CA SER A 52 20.04 8.61 9.37
C SER A 52 19.63 8.48 7.90
N SER A 53 20.28 7.55 7.21
CA SER A 53 19.96 7.20 5.82
C SER A 53 19.48 5.76 5.72
N PHE A 54 18.71 5.46 4.68
CA PHE A 54 18.32 4.11 4.31
C PHE A 54 18.88 3.78 2.92
N THR A 55 19.42 2.59 2.77
CA THR A 55 19.79 2.06 1.46
C THR A 55 18.55 1.66 0.66
N LEU A 56 18.66 1.63 -0.66
CA LEU A 56 17.57 1.12 -1.51
C LEU A 56 17.19 -0.32 -1.15
N ASP A 57 18.16 -1.16 -0.78
CA ASP A 57 17.91 -2.53 -0.35
C ASP A 57 17.02 -2.59 0.90
N GLU A 58 17.37 -1.80 1.93
CA GLU A 58 16.59 -1.70 3.17
C GLU A 58 15.17 -1.18 2.89
N LEU A 59 15.04 -0.20 2.00
CA LEU A 59 13.75 0.35 1.58
C LEU A 59 12.90 -0.69 0.84
N CYS A 60 13.48 -1.44 -0.09
CA CYS A 60 12.80 -2.53 -0.78
C CYS A 60 12.39 -3.65 0.17
N ASN A 61 13.24 -4.00 1.14
CA ASN A 61 12.94 -5.02 2.15
C ASN A 61 11.83 -4.57 3.11
N ARG A 62 11.78 -3.28 3.42
CA ARG A 62 10.79 -2.71 4.35
C ARG A 62 9.43 -2.44 3.70
N ASN A 63 9.42 -1.84 2.51
CA ASN A 63 8.21 -1.32 1.85
C ASN A 63 7.80 -2.12 0.62
N GLY A 64 8.65 -3.03 0.16
CA GLY A 64 8.46 -3.81 -1.06
C GLY A 64 9.07 -3.15 -2.31
N ILE A 65 9.42 -3.98 -3.29
CA ILE A 65 10.06 -3.56 -4.55
C ILE A 65 9.20 -2.61 -5.41
N GLY A 66 7.88 -2.61 -5.21
CA GLY A 66 6.94 -1.81 -5.99
C GLY A 66 6.85 -0.35 -5.53
N ALA A 67 7.16 -0.08 -4.27
CA ALA A 67 7.01 1.23 -3.62
C ALA A 67 8.07 1.46 -2.52
N PRO A 68 9.37 1.38 -2.84
CA PRO A 68 10.43 1.40 -1.83
C PRO A 68 10.48 2.72 -1.04
N PHE A 69 10.05 3.84 -1.63
CA PHE A 69 10.15 5.17 -1.02
C PHE A 69 8.92 5.61 -0.22
N SER A 70 7.87 4.79 -0.15
CA SER A 70 6.68 5.13 0.60
C SER A 70 6.97 5.03 2.10
N LEU A 71 6.88 6.15 2.81
CA LEU A 71 7.04 6.14 4.26
C LEU A 71 5.77 5.61 4.94
N PRO A 72 5.90 4.99 6.14
CA PRO A 72 4.77 4.45 6.89
C PRO A 72 3.76 5.50 7.40
N SER A 73 3.89 6.78 7.04
CA SER A 73 2.86 7.79 7.29
C SER A 73 1.63 7.65 6.38
N ASP A 74 1.76 6.99 5.22
CA ASP A 74 0.71 6.96 4.20
C ASP A 74 0.24 5.54 3.83
N VAL A 75 0.84 4.50 4.42
CA VAL A 75 0.33 3.14 4.35
C VAL A 75 -0.45 2.89 5.64
N PRO A 76 -1.78 2.65 5.60
CA PRO A 76 -2.51 2.22 6.78
C PRO A 76 -1.77 1.02 7.37
N SER A 77 -1.58 1.01 8.69
CA SER A 77 -0.87 -0.09 9.34
C SER A 77 -1.44 -1.43 8.86
N HIS A 78 -0.59 -2.44 8.68
CA HIS A 78 -1.02 -3.77 8.26
C HIS A 78 -2.18 -4.30 9.13
N GLU A 79 -2.23 -3.87 10.39
CA GLU A 79 -3.31 -4.09 11.33
C GLU A 79 -4.63 -3.40 10.96
N LYS A 80 -4.61 -2.14 10.48
CA LYS A 80 -5.79 -1.45 9.95
C LYS A 80 -6.30 -2.08 8.66
N ILE A 81 -5.40 -2.43 7.73
CA ILE A 81 -5.77 -3.11 6.49
C ILE A 81 -6.42 -4.46 6.81
N ARG A 82 -5.83 -5.20 7.75
CA ARG A 82 -6.39 -6.47 8.22
C ARG A 82 -7.77 -6.28 8.85
N ALA A 83 -7.94 -5.31 9.75
CA ALA A 83 -9.22 -5.04 10.40
C ALA A 83 -10.31 -4.65 9.39
N GLU A 84 -10.00 -3.77 8.42
CA GLU A 84 -10.93 -3.41 7.35
C GLU A 84 -11.29 -4.60 6.46
N THR A 85 -10.31 -5.47 6.18
CA THR A 85 -10.53 -6.67 5.37
C THR A 85 -11.41 -7.68 6.11
N GLU A 86 -11.15 -7.92 7.40
CA GLU A 86 -11.94 -8.80 8.26
C GLU A 86 -13.38 -8.30 8.38
N GLN A 87 -13.58 -6.98 8.53
CA GLN A 87 -14.90 -6.38 8.57
C GLN A 87 -15.68 -6.57 7.25
N ARG A 88 -15.01 -6.36 6.11
CA ARG A 88 -15.61 -6.60 4.78
C ARG A 88 -15.99 -8.06 4.58
N LEU A 89 -15.13 -8.99 4.99
CA LEU A 89 -15.41 -10.43 4.91
C LEU A 89 -16.65 -10.80 5.73
N CYS A 90 -16.77 -10.29 6.96
CA CYS A 90 -17.94 -10.53 7.80
C CYS A 90 -19.24 -10.03 7.13
N SER A 91 -19.22 -8.82 6.54
CA SER A 91 -20.36 -8.28 5.79
C SER A 91 -20.76 -9.16 4.60
N ILE A 92 -19.77 -9.64 3.83
CA ILE A 92 -20.01 -10.53 2.68
C ILE A 92 -20.60 -11.87 3.14
N GLU A 93 -20.10 -12.43 4.25
CA GLU A 93 -20.62 -13.68 4.81
C GLU A 93 -22.08 -13.55 5.25
N GLU A 94 -22.47 -12.42 5.83
CA GLU A 94 -23.86 -12.13 6.18
C GLU A 94 -24.74 -11.98 4.94
N GLU A 95 -24.27 -11.28 3.90
CA GLU A 95 -24.99 -11.16 2.63
C GLU A 95 -25.22 -12.53 1.97
N ILE A 96 -24.18 -13.37 1.90
CA ILE A 96 -24.29 -14.73 1.36
C ILE A 96 -25.31 -15.55 2.16
N ARG A 97 -25.30 -15.44 3.50
CA ARG A 97 -26.26 -16.14 4.36
C ARG A 97 -27.69 -15.68 4.10
N SER A 98 -27.91 -14.37 3.99
CA SER A 98 -29.22 -13.79 3.68
C SER A 98 -29.72 -14.24 2.30
N LEU A 99 -28.85 -14.22 1.29
CA LEU A 99 -29.19 -14.65 -0.06
C LEU A 99 -29.57 -16.13 -0.11
N ARG A 100 -28.88 -17.00 0.64
CA ARG A 100 -29.22 -18.43 0.72
C ARG A 100 -30.65 -18.64 1.23
N VAL A 101 -31.04 -17.95 2.31
CA VAL A 101 -32.40 -18.04 2.85
C VAL A 101 -33.44 -17.60 1.82
N LYS A 102 -33.20 -16.47 1.14
CA LYS A 102 -34.10 -15.98 0.08
C LYS A 102 -34.22 -16.97 -1.08
N CYS A 103 -33.11 -17.58 -1.49
CA CYS A 103 -33.13 -18.61 -2.54
C CYS A 103 -33.97 -19.84 -2.14
N GLU A 104 -33.85 -20.30 -0.89
CA GLU A 104 -34.66 -21.41 -0.38
C GLU A 104 -36.16 -21.07 -0.36
N GLU A 105 -36.53 -19.84 0.03
CA GLU A 105 -37.92 -19.38 0.00
C GLU A 105 -38.49 -19.35 -1.42
N VAL A 106 -37.71 -18.84 -2.38
CA VAL A 106 -38.10 -18.80 -3.80
C VAL A 106 -38.31 -20.21 -4.34
N LEU A 107 -37.42 -21.16 -4.01
CA LEU A 107 -37.57 -22.56 -4.40
C LEU A 107 -38.85 -23.18 -3.85
N ARG A 108 -39.18 -22.94 -2.57
CA ARG A 108 -40.42 -23.43 -1.96
C ARG A 108 -41.67 -22.85 -2.62
N VAL A 109 -41.66 -21.57 -2.97
CA VAL A 109 -42.77 -20.93 -3.68
C VAL A 109 -42.92 -21.54 -5.08
N LYS A 110 -41.81 -21.73 -5.80
CA LYS A 110 -41.81 -22.37 -7.12
C LYS A 110 -42.42 -23.77 -7.09
N GLU A 111 -42.01 -24.61 -6.13
CA GLU A 111 -42.57 -25.96 -5.97
C GLU A 111 -44.08 -25.95 -5.67
N ARG A 112 -44.59 -24.94 -4.94
CA ARG A 112 -46.02 -24.80 -4.67
C ARG A 112 -46.80 -24.42 -5.92
N ILE A 113 -46.27 -23.51 -6.75
CA ILE A 113 -46.89 -23.12 -8.02
C ILE A 113 -46.97 -24.32 -8.96
N GLU A 114 -45.87 -25.06 -9.13
CA GLU A 114 -45.84 -26.27 -9.99
C GLU A 114 -46.83 -27.36 -9.55
N LYS A 115 -47.17 -27.43 -8.26
CA LYS A 115 -48.19 -28.34 -7.72
C LYS A 115 -49.63 -27.85 -7.93
N MET A 116 -49.84 -26.56 -8.11
CA MET A 116 -51.16 -25.97 -8.36
C MET A 116 -51.55 -25.97 -9.85
N GLU A 117 -50.54 -26.03 -10.73
CA GLU A 117 -50.73 -26.11 -12.19
C GLU A 117 -50.89 -27.55 -12.71
N LYS A 118 -50.81 -28.56 -11.83
CA LYS A 118 -51.11 -29.98 -12.09
C LYS A 118 -52.46 -30.38 -11.53
#